data_AF-A0A3D5F0C0-F1
#
_entry.id   AF-A0A3D5F0C0-F1
#
_cell.length_a   1.000
_cell.length_b   1.000
_cell.length_c   1.000
_cell.angle_alpha   90.00
_cell.angle_beta   90.00
_cell.angle_gamma   90.00
#
_symmetry.space_group_name_H-M   'P 1'
#
loop_
_entity.id
_entity.type
_entity.pdbx_description
1 polymer ?
#
loop_
_entity_poly.entity_id
_entity_poly.type
_entity_poly.pdbx_seq_one_letter_code
_entity_poly.pdbx_strand_id
1 'polypeptide(L)'
;MSADAVVSHNSAVAAKIALFRSLFRGRDDLYPRLFASLRTGKTGYSPACANEWVRGLCDKRAVRCQDCPSRRFLPLTDETIRQHLCGHDDRGREFVIGLYPMLLDETCFLLAVDFDKEGWRADIGAVSETCRQFGLPAAVERSRSGNGGHLWLFFAEALPAVLARKLAAHILTETMERRPEIGLDSYDRFVPNQDTLPKGGFGNLIALPLQKRPRQSDDSVFLDERLLPWPDQWAFLSSMQRITRAQAESIVRAAEQRGRVVGVRCPVLDEDAEGDAEPWTAPPSRRRAEPPIVGPLPERLELILGNEIYLAREGLPAALRNRLLRLAAFQNPEFYRAQAMRLPTFGKPRVISCAEEHPLHIGLPRGCLDEIQDLLGSLGIECIVRDERRPGVPLGVTFQGALRSRQAVAAEALAGHDQGVLAATTAFGKTVVAAWLIARRGVSTLVLVHRQQLLEQWVERLASFLGLPSKAIG
;
A
#
# COMPACT_ATOMS: atom_id res chain seq x y z
N MET A 1 16.52 -34.05 20.79
CA MET A 1 17.23 -33.09 19.91
C MET A 1 18.04 -33.89 18.90
N SER A 2 17.43 -34.24 17.76
CA SER A 2 18.15 -34.80 16.62
C SER A 2 18.68 -33.61 15.83
N ALA A 3 19.99 -33.55 15.59
CA ALA A 3 20.55 -32.62 14.63
C ALA A 3 20.00 -33.02 13.25
N ASP A 4 19.03 -32.28 12.73
CA ASP A 4 18.51 -32.52 11.38
C ASP A 4 19.68 -32.39 10.40
N ALA A 5 20.02 -33.50 9.75
CA ALA A 5 21.07 -33.54 8.75
C ALA A 5 20.75 -32.51 7.65
N VAL A 6 21.74 -31.70 7.28
CA VAL A 6 21.60 -30.68 6.24
C VAL A 6 21.08 -31.34 4.96
N VAL A 7 19.89 -30.92 4.53
CA VAL A 7 19.27 -31.42 3.29
C VAL A 7 19.93 -30.70 2.11
N SER A 8 20.46 -31.45 1.16
CA SER A 8 21.15 -30.94 -0.04
C SER A 8 20.53 -31.48 -1.32
N HIS A 9 21.03 -31.08 -2.48
CA HIS A 9 20.63 -31.65 -3.77
C HIS A 9 20.86 -33.18 -3.86
N ASN A 10 21.71 -33.76 -3.02
CA ASN A 10 21.97 -35.20 -2.97
C ASN A 10 21.07 -35.96 -1.99
N SER A 11 20.32 -35.25 -1.14
CA SER A 11 19.41 -35.87 -0.19
C SER A 11 18.22 -36.54 -0.87
N ALA A 12 17.63 -37.51 -0.17
CA ALA A 12 16.44 -38.23 -0.63
C ALA A 12 15.28 -37.28 -0.96
N VAL A 13 14.46 -37.64 -1.95
CA VAL A 13 13.31 -36.85 -2.39
C VAL A 13 12.34 -36.56 -1.24
N ALA A 14 12.08 -37.56 -0.38
CA ALA A 14 11.23 -37.41 0.79
C ALA A 14 11.75 -36.33 1.77
N ALA A 15 13.06 -36.26 2.00
CA ALA A 15 13.66 -35.26 2.88
C ALA A 15 13.52 -33.83 2.31
N LYS A 16 13.67 -33.67 0.99
CA LYS A 16 13.47 -32.38 0.31
C LYS A 16 12.02 -31.92 0.39
N ILE A 17 11.06 -32.83 0.16
CA ILE A 17 9.63 -32.53 0.27
C ILE A 17 9.27 -32.15 1.71
N ALA A 18 9.77 -32.90 2.70
CA ALA A 18 9.57 -32.59 4.11
C ALA A 18 10.12 -31.20 4.48
N LEU A 19 11.34 -30.86 4.03
CA LEU A 19 11.92 -29.53 4.24
C LEU A 19 11.05 -28.45 3.60
N PHE A 20 10.65 -28.63 2.33
CA PHE A 20 9.84 -27.68 1.59
C PHE A 20 8.51 -27.41 2.32
N ARG A 21 7.79 -28.47 2.71
CA ARG A 21 6.55 -28.37 3.50
C ARG A 21 6.79 -27.74 4.86
N SER A 22 7.97 -27.90 5.45
CA SER A 22 8.29 -27.32 6.75
C SER A 22 8.48 -25.80 6.71
N LEU A 23 8.82 -25.22 5.55
CA LEU A 23 9.01 -23.78 5.36
C LEU A 23 7.78 -23.13 4.71
N PHE A 24 7.27 -23.70 3.62
CA PHE A 24 6.11 -23.20 2.87
C PHE A 24 4.80 -23.74 3.45
N ARG A 25 4.55 -23.46 4.73
CA ARG A 25 3.34 -23.87 5.45
C ARG A 25 2.19 -22.88 5.23
N GLY A 26 1.03 -23.42 4.94
CA GLY A 26 -0.23 -22.68 4.81
C GLY A 26 -1.39 -23.67 4.93
N ARG A 27 -2.47 -23.45 4.17
CA ARG A 27 -3.61 -24.35 4.16
C ARG A 27 -3.26 -25.71 3.55
N ASP A 28 -3.49 -26.78 4.32
CA ASP A 28 -3.35 -28.16 3.85
C ASP A 28 -4.63 -28.72 3.25
N ASP A 29 -5.78 -28.08 3.50
CA ASP A 29 -7.09 -28.56 3.04
C ASP A 29 -7.42 -28.15 1.59
N LEU A 30 -6.69 -27.19 1.02
CA LEU A 30 -6.74 -26.87 -0.40
C LEU A 30 -5.43 -26.25 -0.90
N TYR A 31 -5.23 -26.30 -2.23
CA TYR A 31 -4.19 -25.54 -2.90
C TYR A 31 -4.70 -24.92 -4.21
N PRO A 32 -4.20 -23.74 -4.61
CA PRO A 32 -4.46 -23.18 -5.92
C PRO A 32 -3.57 -23.84 -6.96
N ARG A 33 -4.14 -24.20 -8.12
CA ARG A 33 -3.43 -24.70 -9.29
C ARG A 33 -3.44 -23.65 -10.40
N LEU A 34 -2.29 -23.47 -11.05
CA LEU A 34 -2.18 -22.65 -12.26
C LEU A 34 -2.97 -23.31 -13.40
N PHE A 35 -3.77 -22.51 -14.09
CA PHE A 35 -4.43 -22.89 -15.33
C PHE A 35 -4.13 -21.86 -16.42
N ALA A 36 -4.12 -22.33 -17.66
CA ALA A 36 -4.07 -21.48 -18.84
C ALA A 36 -5.38 -21.65 -19.60
N SER A 37 -6.08 -20.55 -19.87
CA SER A 37 -7.30 -20.57 -20.65
C SER A 37 -6.96 -20.78 -22.13
N LEU A 38 -7.34 -21.94 -22.68
CA LEU A 38 -7.15 -22.24 -24.10
C LEU A 38 -7.88 -21.26 -25.04
N ARG A 39 -8.94 -20.59 -24.54
CA ARG A 39 -9.74 -19.64 -25.33
C ARG A 39 -9.18 -18.22 -25.34
N THR A 40 -8.55 -17.78 -24.24
CA THR A 40 -8.13 -16.38 -24.07
C THR A 40 -6.63 -16.21 -23.91
N GLY A 41 -5.87 -17.31 -23.80
CA GLY A 41 -4.44 -17.28 -23.50
C GLY A 41 -4.11 -16.82 -22.08
N LYS A 42 -5.09 -16.31 -21.31
CA LYS A 42 -4.88 -15.81 -19.95
C LYS A 42 -4.52 -16.94 -19.00
N THR A 43 -3.51 -16.72 -18.18
CA THR A 43 -3.11 -17.60 -17.09
C THR A 43 -3.70 -17.08 -15.78
N GLY A 44 -3.97 -17.99 -14.85
CA GLY A 44 -4.50 -17.65 -13.53
C GLY A 44 -4.44 -18.84 -12.58
N TYR A 45 -4.76 -18.59 -11.32
CA TYR A 45 -4.82 -19.64 -10.30
C TYR A 45 -6.27 -19.90 -9.91
N SER A 46 -6.61 -21.17 -9.70
CA SER A 46 -7.89 -21.55 -9.11
C SER A 46 -7.75 -22.71 -8.13
N PRO A 47 -8.59 -22.78 -7.08
CA PRO A 47 -8.58 -23.90 -6.14
C PRO A 47 -8.72 -25.24 -6.87
N ALA A 48 -7.83 -26.19 -6.57
CA ALA A 48 -7.93 -27.55 -7.09
C ALA A 48 -9.14 -28.25 -6.45
N CYS A 49 -10.06 -28.74 -7.29
CA CYS A 49 -11.32 -29.33 -6.85
C CYS A 49 -11.58 -30.63 -7.61
N ALA A 50 -11.95 -31.70 -6.90
CA ALA A 50 -12.29 -32.99 -7.49
C ALA A 50 -13.54 -32.91 -8.39
N ASN A 51 -14.44 -31.97 -8.09
CA ASN A 51 -15.68 -31.76 -8.83
C ASN A 51 -15.53 -30.71 -9.93
N GLU A 52 -14.31 -30.25 -10.22
CA GLU A 52 -14.04 -29.22 -11.22
C GLU A 52 -14.57 -29.62 -12.61
N TRP A 53 -15.38 -28.74 -13.22
CA TRP A 53 -16.04 -28.92 -14.52
C TRP A 53 -16.97 -30.14 -14.64
N VAL A 54 -17.31 -30.80 -13.51
CA VAL A 54 -18.30 -31.89 -13.51
C VAL A 54 -19.70 -31.30 -13.69
N ARG A 55 -20.36 -31.64 -14.80
CA ARG A 55 -21.70 -31.15 -15.16
C ARG A 55 -22.71 -31.48 -14.05
N GLY A 56 -23.45 -30.46 -13.60
CA GLY A 56 -24.41 -30.58 -12.50
C GLY A 56 -23.82 -30.41 -11.09
N LEU A 57 -22.49 -30.45 -10.93
CA LEU A 57 -21.82 -30.23 -9.65
C LEU A 57 -21.04 -28.90 -9.60
N CYS A 58 -20.36 -28.51 -10.68
CA CYS A 58 -19.55 -27.30 -10.69
C CYS A 58 -19.86 -26.43 -11.92
N ASP A 59 -20.34 -25.21 -11.67
CA ASP A 59 -20.45 -24.16 -12.67
C ASP A 59 -19.56 -22.98 -12.30
N LYS A 60 -18.31 -22.99 -12.79
CA LYS A 60 -17.35 -21.89 -12.57
C LYS A 60 -17.74 -20.58 -13.28
N ARG A 61 -18.71 -20.60 -14.21
CA ARG A 61 -19.16 -19.38 -14.90
C ARG A 61 -20.25 -18.66 -14.09
N ALA A 62 -21.10 -19.42 -13.41
CA ALA A 62 -22.19 -18.88 -12.61
C ALA A 62 -21.82 -18.67 -11.14
N VAL A 63 -20.96 -19.51 -10.55
CA VAL A 63 -20.70 -19.53 -9.10
C VAL A 63 -19.20 -19.47 -8.78
N ARG A 64 -18.82 -18.61 -7.82
CA ARG A 64 -17.45 -18.55 -7.31
C ARG A 64 -17.13 -19.80 -6.49
N CYS A 65 -15.90 -20.29 -6.56
CA CYS A 65 -15.51 -21.50 -5.82
C CYS A 65 -15.68 -21.37 -4.29
N GLN A 66 -15.62 -20.15 -3.76
CA GLN A 66 -15.88 -19.85 -2.35
C GLN A 66 -17.33 -20.12 -1.94
N ASP A 67 -18.27 -19.87 -2.85
CA ASP A 67 -19.72 -19.95 -2.63
C ASP A 67 -20.33 -21.27 -3.15
N CYS A 68 -19.50 -22.17 -3.70
CA CYS A 68 -19.97 -23.40 -4.34
C CYS A 68 -20.43 -24.45 -3.31
N PRO A 69 -21.69 -24.91 -3.33
CA PRO A 69 -22.21 -25.89 -2.36
C PRO A 69 -21.63 -27.29 -2.58
N SER A 70 -21.31 -27.65 -3.82
CA SER A 70 -20.76 -28.97 -4.19
C SER A 70 -19.22 -28.96 -4.23
N ARG A 71 -18.57 -28.07 -3.48
CA ARG A 71 -17.10 -27.96 -3.46
C ARG A 71 -16.46 -29.18 -2.78
N ARG A 72 -15.46 -29.76 -3.44
CA ARG A 72 -14.64 -30.85 -2.90
C ARG A 72 -13.16 -30.56 -3.21
N PHE A 73 -12.55 -29.71 -2.39
CA PHE A 73 -11.16 -29.31 -2.59
C PHE A 73 -10.20 -30.48 -2.34
N LEU A 74 -9.10 -30.49 -3.09
CA LEU A 74 -8.05 -31.48 -2.96
C LEU A 74 -7.03 -31.01 -1.92
N PRO A 75 -6.65 -31.84 -0.95
CA PRO A 75 -5.67 -31.47 0.06
C PRO A 75 -4.27 -31.36 -0.55
N LEU A 76 -3.41 -30.57 0.09
CA LEU A 76 -2.01 -30.43 -0.29
C LEU A 76 -1.20 -31.62 0.24
N THR A 77 -0.83 -32.56 -0.63
CA THR A 77 -0.09 -33.78 -0.26
C THR A 77 1.38 -33.72 -0.66
N ASP A 78 2.22 -34.61 -0.12
CA ASP A 78 3.62 -34.76 -0.53
C ASP A 78 3.74 -35.02 -2.04
N GLU A 79 2.80 -35.79 -2.58
CA GLU A 79 2.72 -36.06 -4.02
C GLU A 79 2.42 -34.79 -4.82
N THR A 80 1.52 -33.93 -4.33
CA THR A 80 1.24 -32.62 -4.94
C THR A 80 2.49 -31.72 -4.98
N ILE A 81 3.27 -31.71 -3.90
CA ILE A 81 4.54 -30.97 -3.82
C ILE A 81 5.57 -31.58 -4.79
N ARG A 82 5.67 -32.91 -4.85
CA ARG A 82 6.54 -33.61 -5.80
C ARG A 82 6.22 -33.23 -7.24
N GLN A 83 4.95 -33.25 -7.63
CA GLN A 83 4.49 -32.88 -8.97
C GLN A 83 4.83 -31.42 -9.30
N HIS A 84 4.72 -30.51 -8.33
CA HIS A 84 5.14 -29.12 -8.50
C HIS A 84 6.66 -28.99 -8.73
N LEU A 85 7.47 -29.62 -7.87
CA LEU A 85 8.93 -29.57 -7.97
C LEU A 85 9.47 -30.28 -9.23
N CYS A 86 8.78 -31.32 -9.71
CA CYS A 86 9.05 -31.97 -11.00
C CYS A 86 8.47 -31.18 -12.19
N GLY A 87 7.53 -30.29 -11.92
CA GLY A 87 6.86 -29.43 -12.89
C GLY A 87 5.83 -30.12 -13.79
N HIS A 88 5.46 -31.36 -13.49
CA HIS A 88 4.45 -32.11 -14.23
C HIS A 88 3.64 -33.05 -13.34
N ASP A 89 2.39 -33.30 -13.73
CA ASP A 89 1.56 -34.35 -13.13
C ASP A 89 1.95 -35.74 -13.66
N ASP A 90 1.28 -36.79 -13.16
CA ASP A 90 1.51 -38.18 -13.57
C ASP A 90 1.19 -38.43 -15.06
N ARG A 91 0.50 -37.49 -15.72
CA ARG A 91 0.18 -37.53 -17.16
C ARG A 91 1.13 -36.66 -17.99
N GLY A 92 2.20 -36.14 -17.39
CA GLY A 92 3.19 -35.30 -18.06
C GLY A 92 2.72 -33.87 -18.37
N ARG A 93 1.55 -33.44 -17.87
CA ARG A 93 1.05 -32.08 -18.10
C ARG A 93 1.69 -31.13 -17.11
N GLU A 94 1.86 -29.86 -17.50
CA GLU A 94 2.40 -28.84 -16.61
C GLU A 94 1.64 -28.77 -15.28
N PHE A 95 2.41 -28.81 -14.19
CA PHE A 95 1.87 -28.76 -12.84
C PHE A 95 2.57 -27.65 -12.06
N VAL A 96 1.80 -26.63 -11.74
CA VAL A 96 2.22 -25.48 -10.92
C VAL A 96 1.12 -25.24 -9.90
N ILE A 97 1.52 -25.11 -8.65
CA ILE A 97 0.63 -24.82 -7.55
C ILE A 97 1.10 -23.56 -6.85
N GLY A 98 0.20 -22.92 -6.13
CA GLY A 98 0.53 -21.91 -5.14
C GLY A 98 0.18 -22.39 -3.74
N LEU A 99 0.13 -21.44 -2.82
CA LEU A 99 -0.18 -21.63 -1.42
C LEU A 99 -1.14 -20.54 -0.95
N TYR A 100 -2.10 -20.91 -0.10
CA TYR A 100 -2.84 -19.97 0.74
C TYR A 100 -2.16 -19.93 2.11
N PRO A 101 -1.36 -18.89 2.44
CA PRO A 101 -0.55 -18.87 3.66
C PRO A 101 -1.35 -18.58 4.93
N MET A 102 -2.54 -17.98 4.81
CA MET A 102 -3.41 -17.67 5.94
C MET A 102 -4.26 -18.89 6.32
N LEU A 103 -4.16 -19.30 7.58
CA LEU A 103 -4.94 -20.38 8.17
C LEU A 103 -6.34 -19.92 8.56
N LEU A 104 -7.20 -20.88 8.91
CA LEU A 104 -8.61 -20.62 9.28
C LEU A 104 -8.75 -19.87 10.62
N ASP A 105 -7.74 -19.97 11.48
CA ASP A 105 -7.63 -19.24 12.75
C ASP A 105 -6.93 -17.86 12.59
N GLU A 106 -6.78 -17.40 11.34
CA GLU A 106 -6.20 -16.10 10.99
C GLU A 106 -4.70 -15.97 11.33
N THR A 107 -4.02 -17.11 11.50
CA THR A 107 -2.56 -17.17 11.68
C THR A 107 -1.83 -17.53 10.38
N CYS A 108 -0.52 -17.32 10.33
CA CYS A 108 0.35 -17.74 9.23
C CYS A 108 1.73 -18.17 9.75
N PHE A 109 2.38 -19.06 8.99
CA PHE A 109 3.75 -19.54 9.26
C PHE A 109 4.81 -18.84 8.42
N LEU A 110 4.37 -18.02 7.46
CA LEU A 110 5.24 -17.23 6.62
C LEU A 110 4.57 -15.92 6.24
N LEU A 111 5.41 -14.96 5.89
CA LEU A 111 5.00 -13.76 5.17
C LEU A 111 5.93 -13.56 3.99
N ALA A 112 5.35 -13.32 2.82
CA ALA A 112 6.09 -12.90 1.64
C ALA A 112 5.78 -11.44 1.32
N VAL A 113 6.79 -10.72 0.83
CA VAL A 113 6.64 -9.40 0.23
C VAL A 113 6.96 -9.52 -1.24
N ASP A 114 5.98 -9.21 -2.08
CA ASP A 114 6.10 -9.28 -3.53
C ASP A 114 6.74 -8.00 -4.09
N PHE A 115 7.77 -8.14 -4.92
CA PHE A 115 8.45 -7.03 -5.60
C PHE A 115 8.42 -7.28 -7.10
N ASP A 116 7.59 -6.52 -7.79
CA ASP A 116 7.48 -6.53 -9.25
C ASP A 116 8.04 -5.24 -9.87
N LYS A 117 8.23 -5.26 -11.20
CA LYS A 117 8.58 -4.12 -12.09
C LYS A 117 10.07 -3.77 -12.15
N GLU A 118 10.38 -2.74 -12.94
CA GLU A 118 11.71 -2.16 -13.03
C GLU A 118 12.18 -1.70 -11.64
N GLY A 119 13.41 -2.08 -11.27
CA GLY A 119 13.99 -1.71 -9.97
C GLY A 119 13.82 -2.74 -8.85
N TRP A 120 13.06 -3.83 -9.05
CA TRP A 120 12.76 -4.83 -8.00
C TRP A 120 14.01 -5.35 -7.27
N ARG A 121 15.14 -5.51 -7.99
CA ARG A 121 16.43 -5.97 -7.43
C ARG A 121 16.99 -5.00 -6.40
N ALA A 122 16.91 -3.71 -6.67
CA ALA A 122 17.40 -2.70 -5.75
C ALA A 122 16.46 -2.55 -4.55
N ASP A 123 15.15 -2.67 -4.76
CA ASP A 123 14.14 -2.57 -3.71
C ASP A 123 14.22 -3.78 -2.75
N ILE A 124 14.25 -5.00 -3.29
CA ILE A 124 14.38 -6.21 -2.47
C ILE A 124 15.73 -6.26 -1.75
N GLY A 125 16.80 -5.76 -2.38
CA GLY A 125 18.12 -5.63 -1.76
C GLY A 125 18.10 -4.68 -0.57
N ALA A 126 17.44 -3.52 -0.70
CA ALA A 126 17.29 -2.55 0.37
C ALA A 126 16.45 -3.10 1.53
N VAL A 127 15.35 -3.80 1.24
CA VAL A 127 14.49 -4.42 2.27
C VAL A 127 15.21 -5.58 2.96
N SER A 128 15.95 -6.40 2.20
CA SER A 128 16.78 -7.48 2.75
C SER A 128 17.86 -6.93 3.69
N GLU A 129 18.50 -5.81 3.34
CA GLU A 129 19.44 -5.12 4.22
C GLU A 129 18.77 -4.65 5.52
N THR A 130 17.57 -4.09 5.44
CA THR A 130 16.79 -3.73 6.64
C THR A 130 16.47 -4.95 7.50
N CYS A 131 16.08 -6.08 6.91
CA CYS A 131 15.88 -7.33 7.64
C CYS A 131 17.15 -7.75 8.40
N ARG A 132 18.33 -7.67 7.76
CA ARG A 132 19.62 -7.98 8.39
C ARG A 132 19.91 -7.07 9.58
N GLN A 133 19.65 -5.77 9.45
CA GLN A 133 19.83 -4.79 10.53
C GLN A 133 18.94 -5.07 11.74
N PHE A 134 17.75 -5.64 11.52
CA PHE A 134 16.86 -6.12 12.58
C PHE A 134 17.17 -7.55 13.07
N GLY A 135 18.19 -8.21 12.52
CA GLY A 135 18.52 -9.60 12.82
C GLY A 135 17.41 -10.58 12.39
N LEU A 136 16.66 -10.25 11.34
CA LEU A 136 15.58 -11.07 10.80
C LEU A 136 16.09 -11.89 9.62
N PRO A 137 16.08 -13.23 9.70
CA PRO A 137 16.41 -14.08 8.55
C PRO A 137 15.34 -13.95 7.47
N ALA A 138 15.77 -13.51 6.29
CA ALA A 138 14.92 -13.37 5.11
C ALA A 138 15.52 -14.15 3.94
N ALA A 139 14.67 -14.81 3.15
CA ALA A 139 15.09 -15.46 1.91
C ALA A 139 14.58 -14.67 0.70
N VAL A 140 15.44 -14.44 -0.28
CA VAL A 140 15.08 -13.75 -1.53
C VAL A 140 14.90 -14.80 -2.63
N GLU A 141 13.73 -14.85 -3.23
CA GLU A 141 13.44 -15.69 -4.40
C GLU A 141 13.21 -14.80 -5.63
N ARG A 142 13.79 -15.18 -6.78
CA ARG A 142 13.41 -14.59 -8.06
C ARG A 142 12.05 -15.16 -8.48
N SER A 143 11.13 -14.31 -8.92
CA SER A 143 9.81 -14.74 -9.32
C SER A 143 9.86 -15.68 -10.53
N ARG A 144 8.75 -16.37 -10.79
CA ARG A 144 8.60 -17.28 -11.92
C ARG A 144 8.77 -16.60 -13.30
N SER A 145 8.50 -15.29 -13.39
CA SER A 145 8.61 -14.53 -14.64
C SER A 145 10.00 -13.93 -14.86
N GLY A 146 10.90 -13.99 -13.87
CA GLY A 146 12.20 -13.32 -13.87
C GLY A 146 12.15 -11.79 -13.69
N ASN A 147 10.95 -11.20 -13.79
CA ASN A 147 10.72 -9.74 -13.76
C ASN A 147 10.29 -9.22 -12.37
N GLY A 148 10.53 -10.01 -11.33
CA GLY A 148 10.23 -9.67 -9.95
C GLY A 148 10.91 -10.64 -8.98
N GLY A 149 10.59 -10.51 -7.71
CA GLY A 149 11.07 -11.40 -6.66
C GLY A 149 10.23 -11.31 -5.40
N HIS A 150 10.30 -12.36 -4.59
CA HIS A 150 9.61 -12.42 -3.31
C HIS A 150 10.63 -12.46 -2.18
N LEU A 151 10.42 -11.62 -1.16
CA LEU A 151 11.14 -11.69 0.10
C LEU A 151 10.33 -12.50 1.09
N TRP A 152 10.87 -13.61 1.57
CA TRP A 152 10.21 -14.56 2.46
C TRP A 152 10.73 -14.41 3.88
N LEU A 153 9.80 -14.30 4.83
CA LEU A 153 10.02 -14.40 6.27
C LEU A 153 9.32 -15.67 6.76
N PHE A 154 10.07 -16.57 7.40
CA PHE A 154 9.53 -17.82 7.95
C PHE A 154 9.43 -17.74 9.47
N PHE A 155 8.31 -18.21 10.04
CA PHE A 155 8.05 -18.17 11.47
C PHE A 155 8.20 -19.55 12.11
N ALA A 156 8.73 -19.58 13.33
CA ALA A 156 8.92 -20.83 14.08
C ALA A 156 7.58 -21.43 14.55
N GLU A 157 6.61 -20.56 14.78
CA GLU A 157 5.26 -20.84 15.26
C GLU A 157 4.25 -20.06 14.41
N ALA A 158 2.98 -20.45 14.45
CA ALA A 158 1.93 -19.72 13.78
C ALA A 158 1.74 -18.34 14.43
N LEU A 159 1.94 -17.27 13.66
CA LEU A 159 1.74 -15.90 14.13
C LEU A 159 0.38 -15.38 13.65
N PRO A 160 -0.32 -14.53 14.42
CA PRO A 160 -1.45 -13.79 13.89
C PRO A 160 -1.05 -13.02 12.63
N ALA A 161 -1.85 -13.08 11.57
CA ALA A 161 -1.54 -12.42 10.29
C ALA A 161 -1.30 -10.91 10.48
N VAL A 162 -2.04 -10.29 11.41
CA VAL A 162 -1.85 -8.89 11.86
C VAL A 162 -0.42 -8.64 12.32
N LEU A 163 0.13 -9.50 13.18
CA LEU A 163 1.46 -9.32 13.75
C LEU A 163 2.53 -9.43 12.66
N ALA A 164 2.44 -10.46 11.81
CA ALA A 164 3.35 -10.64 10.69
C ALA A 164 3.31 -9.43 9.75
N ARG A 165 2.12 -8.92 9.44
CA ARG A 165 1.96 -7.72 8.61
C ARG A 165 2.50 -6.46 9.26
N LYS A 166 2.28 -6.24 10.55
CA LYS A 166 2.84 -5.09 11.29
C LYS A 166 4.37 -5.12 11.24
N LEU A 167 4.98 -6.30 11.37
CA LEU A 167 6.41 -6.50 11.23
C LEU A 167 6.88 -6.10 9.82
N ALA A 168 6.23 -6.63 8.77
CA ALA A 168 6.58 -6.31 7.38
C ALA A 168 6.40 -4.81 7.05
N ALA A 169 5.33 -4.19 7.54
CA ALA A 169 5.07 -2.76 7.38
C ALA A 169 6.16 -1.92 8.06
N HIS A 170 6.62 -2.31 9.25
CA HIS A 170 7.71 -1.61 9.92
C HIS A 170 9.03 -1.71 9.14
N ILE A 171 9.36 -2.90 8.61
CA ILE A 171 10.55 -3.10 7.77
C ILE A 171 10.48 -2.19 6.53
N LEU A 172 9.33 -2.11 5.85
CA LEU A 172 9.16 -1.19 4.73
C LEU A 172 9.31 0.27 5.16
N THR A 173 8.68 0.67 6.28
CA THR A 173 8.76 2.04 6.82
C THR A 173 10.20 2.48 7.02
N GLU A 174 11.04 1.63 7.63
CA GLU A 174 12.46 1.89 7.91
C GLU A 174 13.35 1.76 6.66
N THR A 175 12.91 1.00 5.66
CA THR A 175 13.61 0.96 4.36
C THR A 175 13.35 2.24 3.57
N MET A 176 12.12 2.76 3.60
CA MET A 176 11.72 3.98 2.88
C MET A 176 12.42 5.24 3.39
N GLU A 177 12.90 5.27 4.64
CA GLU A 177 13.75 6.37 5.14
C GLU A 177 15.06 6.51 4.34
N ARG A 178 15.58 5.39 3.82
CA ARG A 178 16.81 5.35 3.01
C ARG A 178 16.54 5.28 1.51
N ARG A 179 15.45 4.63 1.10
CA ARG A 179 15.07 4.43 -0.30
C ARG A 179 13.57 4.71 -0.53
N PRO A 180 13.17 5.99 -0.65
CA PRO A 180 11.80 6.39 -0.94
C PRO A 180 11.23 5.83 -2.25
N GLU A 181 12.09 5.47 -3.21
CA GLU A 181 11.72 4.95 -4.54
C GLU A 181 10.95 3.63 -4.49
N ILE A 182 11.02 2.90 -3.37
CA ILE A 182 10.23 1.67 -3.14
C ILE A 182 8.73 1.96 -3.24
N GLY A 183 8.31 3.19 -2.95
CA GLY A 183 6.92 3.63 -3.06
C GLY A 183 6.02 3.15 -1.93
N LEU A 184 4.93 3.90 -1.72
CA LEU A 184 3.92 3.58 -0.70
C LEU A 184 2.98 2.44 -1.13
N ASP A 185 2.96 2.07 -2.41
CA ASP A 185 2.20 0.92 -2.91
C ASP A 185 2.80 -0.42 -2.44
N SER A 186 4.06 -0.43 -2.00
CA SER A 186 4.72 -1.63 -1.47
C SER A 186 4.04 -2.20 -0.20
N TYR A 187 3.28 -1.40 0.56
CA TYR A 187 2.50 -1.88 1.71
C TYR A 187 1.36 -2.84 1.34
N ASP A 188 0.92 -2.84 0.09
CA ASP A 188 -0.16 -3.70 -0.41
C ASP A 188 0.36 -5.03 -0.99
N ARG A 189 1.69 -5.21 -1.03
CA ARG A 189 2.35 -6.38 -1.64
C ARG A 189 2.63 -7.54 -0.68
N PHE A 190 2.00 -7.54 0.50
CA PHE A 190 2.18 -8.59 1.51
C PHE A 190 1.33 -9.83 1.23
N VAL A 191 1.88 -11.00 1.49
CA VAL A 191 1.16 -12.28 1.44
C VAL A 191 1.40 -13.02 2.77
N PRO A 192 0.41 -13.10 3.68
CA PRO A 192 -0.98 -12.68 3.53
C PRO A 192 -1.22 -11.16 3.47
N ASN A 193 -2.20 -10.72 2.67
CA ASN A 193 -2.54 -9.30 2.46
C ASN A 193 -3.67 -8.81 3.38
N GLN A 194 -4.32 -9.70 4.13
CA GLN A 194 -5.43 -9.39 5.02
C GLN A 194 -5.11 -9.82 6.46
N ASP A 195 -5.78 -9.17 7.40
CA ASP A 195 -5.63 -9.42 8.84
C ASP A 195 -6.66 -10.45 9.33
N THR A 196 -7.82 -10.51 8.65
CA THR A 196 -8.93 -11.40 8.99
C THR A 196 -9.40 -12.14 7.74
N LEU A 197 -9.91 -13.36 7.90
CA LEU A 197 -10.41 -14.16 6.80
C LEU A 197 -11.94 -13.91 6.63
N PRO A 198 -12.41 -13.46 5.45
CA PRO A 198 -13.84 -13.40 5.16
C PRO A 198 -14.48 -14.79 5.29
N LYS A 199 -15.75 -14.87 5.68
CA LYS A 199 -16.47 -16.16 5.75
C LYS A 199 -16.43 -16.86 4.39
N GLY A 200 -15.91 -18.09 4.36
CA GLY A 200 -15.77 -18.89 3.15
C GLY A 200 -14.59 -18.49 2.24
N GLY A 201 -13.82 -17.48 2.61
CA GLY A 201 -12.63 -17.04 1.91
C GLY A 201 -11.43 -18.00 2.06
N PHE A 202 -10.50 -17.92 1.11
CA PHE A 202 -9.24 -18.68 1.14
C PHE A 202 -8.04 -17.80 1.52
N GLY A 203 -8.25 -16.49 1.53
CA GLY A 203 -7.18 -15.50 1.57
C GLY A 203 -6.55 -15.28 0.18
N ASN A 204 -5.48 -14.48 0.16
CA ASN A 204 -4.66 -14.30 -1.04
C ASN A 204 -3.71 -15.47 -1.21
N LEU A 205 -3.34 -15.73 -2.46
CA LEU A 205 -2.43 -16.82 -2.82
C LEU A 205 -1.06 -16.26 -3.19
N ILE A 206 -0.04 -17.11 -3.05
CA ILE A 206 1.29 -16.89 -3.61
C ILE A 206 1.72 -18.14 -4.39
N ALA A 207 2.43 -17.97 -5.49
CA ALA A 207 2.99 -19.10 -6.24
C ALA A 207 4.09 -19.78 -5.41
N LEU A 208 4.15 -21.11 -5.42
CA LEU A 208 5.23 -21.82 -4.74
C LEU A 208 6.52 -21.79 -5.58
N PRO A 209 7.69 -21.68 -4.92
CA PRO A 209 8.98 -21.58 -5.61
C PRO A 209 9.55 -22.95 -6.04
N LEU A 210 10.65 -22.94 -6.79
CA LEU A 210 11.44 -24.11 -7.20
C LEU A 210 10.76 -25.06 -8.19
N GLN A 211 9.78 -24.57 -8.95
CA GLN A 211 9.16 -25.32 -10.05
C GLN A 211 10.22 -25.64 -11.14
N LYS A 212 10.21 -26.87 -11.67
CA LYS A 212 11.28 -27.38 -12.57
C LYS A 212 11.57 -26.51 -13.80
N ARG A 213 10.54 -26.03 -14.51
CA ARG A 213 10.67 -25.32 -15.79
C ARG A 213 11.32 -23.93 -15.62
N PRO A 214 10.79 -23.01 -14.79
CA PRO A 214 11.46 -21.72 -14.51
C PRO A 214 12.88 -21.93 -13.95
N ARG A 215 13.07 -22.95 -13.11
CA ARG A 215 14.39 -23.25 -12.53
C ARG A 215 15.44 -23.59 -13.57
N GLN A 216 15.07 -24.10 -14.76
CA GLN A 216 16.03 -24.33 -15.86
C GLN A 216 16.57 -23.03 -16.47
N SER A 217 15.92 -21.90 -16.19
CA SER A 217 16.30 -20.56 -16.65
C SER A 217 16.72 -19.65 -15.48
N ASP A 218 17.11 -20.24 -14.34
CA ASP A 218 17.44 -19.52 -13.10
C ASP A 218 16.33 -18.61 -12.57
N ASP A 219 15.07 -18.97 -12.85
CA ASP A 219 13.87 -18.33 -12.30
C ASP A 219 13.21 -19.25 -11.26
N SER A 220 12.40 -18.67 -10.37
CA SER A 220 11.83 -19.41 -9.23
C SER A 220 12.88 -20.09 -8.35
N VAL A 221 14.02 -19.42 -8.16
CA VAL A 221 15.17 -19.85 -7.35
C VAL A 221 15.51 -18.82 -6.30
N PHE A 222 16.07 -19.29 -5.19
CA PHE A 222 16.61 -18.44 -4.13
C PHE A 222 17.96 -17.86 -4.52
N LEU A 223 18.14 -16.60 -4.17
CA LEU A 223 19.29 -15.77 -4.48
C LEU A 223 20.10 -15.47 -3.23
N ASP A 224 21.40 -15.29 -3.42
CA ASP A 224 22.33 -14.81 -2.41
C ASP A 224 22.29 -13.27 -2.27
N GLU A 225 23.17 -12.72 -1.43
CA GLU A 225 23.27 -11.26 -1.20
C GLU A 225 23.65 -10.46 -2.45
N ARG A 226 24.27 -11.11 -3.45
CA ARG A 226 24.63 -10.53 -4.75
C ARG A 226 23.54 -10.73 -5.80
N LEU A 227 22.38 -11.26 -5.39
CA LEU A 227 21.26 -11.63 -6.25
C LEU A 227 21.61 -12.70 -7.29
N LEU A 228 22.59 -13.54 -6.98
CA LEU A 228 22.97 -14.70 -7.77
C LEU A 228 22.30 -15.97 -7.22
N PRO A 229 21.89 -16.92 -8.07
CA PRO A 229 21.29 -18.16 -7.59
C PRO A 229 22.24 -18.93 -6.66
N TRP A 230 21.73 -19.42 -5.52
CA TRP A 230 22.49 -20.32 -4.66
C TRP A 230 22.86 -21.61 -5.41
N PRO A 231 24.11 -22.09 -5.31
CA PRO A 231 24.54 -23.32 -5.99
C PRO A 231 23.71 -24.55 -5.56
N ASP A 232 23.38 -24.64 -4.26
CA ASP A 232 22.49 -25.66 -3.72
C ASP A 232 21.32 -25.01 -3.00
N GLN A 233 20.19 -24.95 -3.70
CA GLN A 233 18.92 -24.40 -3.23
C GLN A 233 18.42 -25.10 -1.96
N TRP A 234 18.64 -26.42 -1.85
CA TRP A 234 18.16 -27.21 -0.71
C TRP A 234 19.03 -26.99 0.51
N ALA A 235 20.35 -26.92 0.34
CA ALA A 235 21.28 -26.62 1.42
C ALA A 235 21.01 -25.23 2.02
N PHE A 236 20.74 -24.23 1.16
CA PHE A 236 20.32 -22.90 1.59
C PHE A 236 19.00 -22.93 2.37
N LEU A 237 17.96 -23.57 1.85
CA LEU A 237 16.69 -23.67 2.57
C LEU A 237 16.83 -24.42 3.91
N SER A 238 17.73 -25.41 3.98
CA SER A 238 18.00 -26.16 5.20
C SER A 238 18.73 -25.34 6.27
N SER A 239 19.44 -24.27 5.89
CA SER A 239 20.13 -23.37 6.83
C SER A 239 19.26 -22.19 7.29
N MET A 240 18.07 -22.00 6.68
CA MET A 240 17.17 -20.90 7.02
C MET A 240 16.67 -20.99 8.46
N GLN A 241 17.00 -19.97 9.24
CA GLN A 241 16.45 -19.76 10.56
C GLN A 241 15.01 -19.24 10.49
N ARG A 242 14.21 -19.56 11.50
CA ARG A 242 12.83 -19.11 11.62
C ARG A 242 12.71 -18.05 12.70
N ILE A 243 11.95 -17.00 12.42
CA ILE A 243 11.66 -15.90 13.34
C ILE A 243 10.72 -16.40 14.43
N THR A 244 11.06 -16.14 15.68
CA THR A 244 10.21 -16.50 16.83
C THR A 244 9.12 -15.47 17.05
N ARG A 245 8.01 -15.88 17.67
CA ARG A 245 6.93 -14.96 18.07
C ARG A 245 7.43 -13.83 18.96
N ALA A 246 8.25 -14.14 19.95
CA ALA A 246 8.82 -13.15 20.86
C ALA A 246 9.67 -12.08 20.12
N GLN A 247 10.48 -12.49 19.15
CA GLN A 247 11.26 -11.56 18.33
C GLN A 247 10.35 -10.64 17.50
N ALA A 248 9.33 -11.20 16.84
CA ALA A 248 8.37 -10.41 16.06
C ALA A 248 7.59 -9.41 16.94
N GLU A 249 7.07 -9.85 18.10
CA GLU A 249 6.36 -8.98 19.03
C GLU A 249 7.25 -7.87 19.60
N SER A 250 8.50 -8.16 19.94
CA SER A 250 9.43 -7.15 20.45
C SER A 250 9.67 -6.02 19.44
N ILE A 251 9.87 -6.36 18.17
CA ILE A 251 10.11 -5.39 17.10
C ILE A 251 8.84 -4.56 16.85
N VAL A 252 7.68 -5.22 16.74
CA VAL A 252 6.40 -4.55 16.49
C VAL A 252 6.03 -3.61 17.63
N ARG A 253 6.16 -4.03 18.89
CA ARG A 253 5.88 -3.17 20.06
C ARG A 253 6.78 -1.93 20.07
N ALA A 254 8.07 -2.09 19.78
CA ALA A 254 8.99 -0.96 19.68
C ALA A 254 8.60 0.01 18.54
N ALA A 255 8.11 -0.52 17.42
CA ALA A 255 7.60 0.27 16.30
C ALA A 255 6.30 1.01 16.63
N GLU A 256 5.36 0.37 17.32
CA GLU A 256 4.08 0.95 17.75
C GLU A 256 4.29 2.11 18.72
N GLN A 257 5.16 1.92 19.72
CA GLN A 257 5.54 2.98 20.66
C GLN A 257 6.11 4.22 19.94
N ARG A 258 6.83 4.01 18.82
CA ARG A 258 7.40 5.08 18.00
C ARG A 258 6.46 5.58 16.89
N GLY A 259 5.30 4.96 16.70
CA GLY A 259 4.36 5.27 15.61
C GLY A 259 4.89 4.95 14.20
N ARG A 260 5.85 4.02 14.07
CA ARG A 260 6.55 3.72 12.81
C ARG A 260 6.14 2.41 12.15
N VAL A 261 4.91 1.96 12.37
CA VAL A 261 4.41 0.73 11.72
C VAL A 261 4.08 0.98 10.25
N VAL A 262 3.37 2.06 9.93
CA VAL A 262 3.08 2.48 8.54
C VAL A 262 3.62 3.89 8.24
N GLY A 263 3.96 4.67 9.28
CA GLY A 263 4.64 5.96 9.14
C GLY A 263 3.83 7.07 8.44
N VAL A 264 2.52 6.90 8.25
CA VAL A 264 1.61 7.88 7.61
C VAL A 264 0.39 8.15 8.49
N ARG A 265 -0.19 9.34 8.33
CA ARG A 265 -1.35 9.79 9.12
C ARG A 265 -2.54 8.86 8.90
N CYS A 266 -3.24 8.52 9.98
CA CYS A 266 -4.57 7.92 9.89
C CYS A 266 -5.60 9.05 9.87
N PRO A 267 -6.39 9.23 8.79
CA PRO A 267 -7.51 10.14 8.82
C PRO A 267 -8.44 9.69 9.95
N VAL A 268 -8.62 10.52 10.97
CA VAL A 268 -9.55 10.24 12.06
C VAL A 268 -10.94 10.12 11.44
N LEU A 269 -11.42 8.90 11.32
CA LEU A 269 -12.81 8.62 11.05
C LEU A 269 -13.33 7.98 12.32
N ASP A 270 -14.16 8.77 12.99
CA ASP A 270 -14.76 8.55 14.29
C ASP A 270 -13.85 9.00 15.46
N GLU A 271 -14.39 9.91 16.28
CA GLU A 271 -13.82 10.28 17.60
C GLU A 271 -13.68 9.06 18.52
N ASP A 272 -14.27 7.92 18.14
CA ASP A 272 -14.28 6.64 18.86
C ASP A 272 -13.27 5.60 18.32
N ALA A 273 -12.52 5.89 17.24
CA ALA A 273 -11.56 4.95 16.63
C ALA A 273 -10.11 5.17 17.10
N GLU A 274 -9.92 5.52 18.38
CA GLU A 274 -8.61 5.51 19.04
C GLU A 274 -8.15 4.06 19.27
N GLY A 275 -7.69 3.40 18.21
CA GLY A 275 -6.93 2.17 18.29
C GLY A 275 -5.50 2.45 18.78
N ASP A 276 -5.21 2.01 20.01
CA ASP A 276 -3.88 1.71 20.55
C ASP A 276 -2.92 2.85 20.93
N ALA A 277 -3.38 4.09 21.09
CA ALA A 277 -2.62 5.12 21.82
C ALA A 277 -3.41 5.57 23.04
N GLU A 278 -2.92 5.24 24.24
CA GLU A 278 -3.45 5.79 25.49
C GLU A 278 -3.58 7.32 25.37
N PRO A 279 -4.80 7.90 25.32
CA PRO A 279 -5.00 9.30 24.93
C PRO A 279 -4.33 10.28 25.89
N TRP A 280 -4.11 9.87 27.15
CA TRP A 280 -3.39 10.64 28.17
C TRP A 280 -1.86 10.70 27.95
N THR A 281 -1.32 9.96 26.98
CA THR A 281 0.11 9.98 26.62
C THR A 281 0.41 10.83 25.38
N ALA A 282 -0.61 11.30 24.67
CA ALA A 282 -0.43 12.13 23.48
C ALA A 282 -0.01 13.57 23.86
N PRO A 283 1.00 14.16 23.19
CA PRO A 283 1.33 15.57 23.42
C PRO A 283 0.12 16.46 23.09
N PRO A 284 -0.04 17.63 23.74
CA PRO A 284 -1.17 18.54 23.50
C PRO A 284 -1.36 18.96 22.05
N SER A 285 -0.25 19.01 21.29
CA SER A 285 -0.25 19.29 19.85
C SER A 285 -0.73 18.11 18.98
N ARG A 286 -0.84 16.92 19.57
CA ARG A 286 -0.97 15.61 18.89
C ARG A 286 0.10 15.34 17.82
N ARG A 287 1.12 16.21 17.71
CA ARG A 287 2.26 16.08 16.80
C ARG A 287 3.38 15.35 17.54
N ARG A 288 3.77 14.17 17.05
CA ARG A 288 4.94 13.44 17.57
C ARG A 288 6.20 14.03 16.94
N ALA A 289 7.23 14.28 17.75
CA ALA A 289 8.53 14.72 17.26
C ALA A 289 9.13 13.62 16.38
N GLU A 290 9.28 13.90 15.09
CA GLU A 290 10.02 13.03 14.19
C GLU A 290 11.50 13.05 14.56
N PRO A 291 12.24 11.94 14.36
CA PRO A 291 13.69 11.93 14.55
C PRO A 291 14.35 13.05 13.72
N PRO A 292 15.57 13.49 14.05
CA PRO A 292 16.33 14.36 13.14
C PRO A 292 16.66 13.61 11.84
N ILE A 293 16.73 14.32 10.71
CA ILE A 293 17.24 13.76 9.46
C ILE A 293 18.76 13.69 9.55
N VAL A 294 19.31 12.50 9.31
CA VAL A 294 20.77 12.30 9.25
C VAL A 294 21.24 12.54 7.82
N GLY A 295 22.18 13.46 7.64
CA GLY A 295 22.82 13.75 6.35
C GLY A 295 22.94 15.26 6.08
N PRO A 296 23.66 15.67 5.02
CA PRO A 296 23.72 17.06 4.61
C PRO A 296 22.34 17.51 4.16
N LEU A 297 21.75 18.45 4.90
CA LEU A 297 20.52 19.12 4.49
C LEU A 297 20.87 20.31 3.61
N PRO A 298 20.06 20.62 2.58
CA PRO A 298 20.27 21.83 1.80
C PRO A 298 20.00 23.06 2.69
N GLU A 299 20.79 24.12 2.53
CA GLU A 299 20.56 25.39 3.23
C GLU A 299 19.24 26.05 2.79
N ARG A 300 18.87 25.85 1.52
CA ARG A 300 17.69 26.41 0.89
C ARG A 300 17.01 25.43 -0.04
N LEU A 301 15.69 25.51 -0.12
CA LEU A 301 14.86 24.72 -1.03
C LEU A 301 13.85 25.62 -1.74
N GLU A 302 13.84 25.57 -3.07
CA GLU A 302 12.86 26.28 -3.89
C GLU A 302 11.59 25.42 -4.06
N LEU A 303 10.43 26.02 -3.83
CA LEU A 303 9.11 25.47 -4.08
C LEU A 303 8.47 26.23 -5.23
N ILE A 304 8.11 25.54 -6.32
CA ILE A 304 7.37 26.14 -7.43
C ILE A 304 5.88 25.90 -7.20
N LEU A 305 5.14 26.96 -6.89
CA LEU A 305 3.71 26.89 -6.63
C LEU A 305 2.93 27.10 -7.94
N GLY A 306 2.28 26.04 -8.43
CA GLY A 306 1.46 26.05 -9.65
C GLY A 306 0.07 25.44 -9.43
N ASN A 307 -0.32 24.45 -10.24
CA ASN A 307 -1.46 23.56 -9.93
C ASN A 307 -1.17 22.64 -8.74
N GLU A 308 0.11 22.30 -8.54
CA GLU A 308 0.68 21.58 -7.40
C GLU A 308 1.86 22.38 -6.84
N ILE A 309 2.50 21.85 -5.80
CA ILE A 309 3.78 22.35 -5.29
C ILE A 309 4.87 21.44 -5.86
N TYR A 310 5.72 21.98 -6.73
CA TYR A 310 6.82 21.22 -7.32
C TYR A 310 8.12 21.45 -6.57
N LEU A 311 8.80 20.34 -6.28
CA LEU A 311 10.13 20.30 -5.66
C LEU A 311 11.10 19.54 -6.56
N ALA A 312 12.29 20.08 -6.78
CA ALA A 312 13.33 19.40 -7.56
C ALA A 312 13.82 18.13 -6.83
N ARG A 313 13.94 17.01 -7.55
CA ARG A 313 14.44 15.74 -6.98
C ARG A 313 15.95 15.76 -6.74
N GLU A 314 16.68 16.50 -7.55
CA GLU A 314 18.13 16.60 -7.48
C GLU A 314 18.55 17.29 -6.17
N GLY A 315 19.54 16.71 -5.49
CA GLY A 315 20.05 17.27 -4.23
C GLY A 315 19.16 17.06 -2.99
N LEU A 316 17.94 16.50 -3.13
CA LEU A 316 17.09 16.17 -1.98
C LEU A 316 17.56 14.87 -1.30
N PRO A 317 17.95 14.90 -0.01
CA PRO A 317 18.24 13.68 0.73
C PRO A 317 17.03 12.74 0.78
N ALA A 318 17.28 11.44 0.67
CA ALA A 318 16.24 10.41 0.66
C ALA A 318 15.25 10.54 1.83
N ALA A 319 15.75 10.75 3.05
CA ALA A 319 14.92 10.93 4.24
C ALA A 319 14.04 12.19 4.18
N LEU A 320 14.54 13.31 3.63
CA LEU A 320 13.75 14.53 3.46
C LEU A 320 12.65 14.31 2.41
N ARG A 321 13.00 13.67 1.29
CA ARG A 321 12.05 13.28 0.25
C ARG A 321 10.95 12.37 0.81
N ASN A 322 11.29 11.38 1.62
CA ASN A 322 10.32 10.50 2.27
C ASN A 322 9.32 11.30 3.13
N ARG A 323 9.79 12.25 3.95
CA ARG A 323 8.91 13.08 4.78
C ARG A 323 7.97 13.93 3.96
N LEU A 324 8.49 14.59 2.93
CA LEU A 324 7.69 15.39 2.00
C LEU A 324 6.58 14.56 1.33
N LEU A 325 6.91 13.34 0.87
CA LEU A 325 5.92 12.41 0.31
C LEU A 325 4.88 11.99 1.36
N ARG A 326 5.29 11.77 2.61
CA ARG A 326 4.40 11.40 3.72
C ARG A 326 3.45 12.52 4.14
N LEU A 327 3.79 13.80 3.94
CA LEU A 327 2.85 14.91 4.14
C LEU A 327 1.62 14.81 3.22
N ALA A 328 1.83 14.30 2.01
CA ALA A 328 0.77 14.08 1.02
C ALA A 328 0.18 12.66 1.06
N ALA A 329 0.47 11.87 2.10
CA ALA A 329 0.01 10.49 2.20
C ALA A 329 -0.74 10.18 3.50
N PHE A 330 -1.77 9.34 3.39
CA PHE A 330 -2.59 8.93 4.52
C PHE A 330 -3.14 7.51 4.37
N GLN A 331 -3.49 6.90 5.50
CA GLN A 331 -4.10 5.57 5.55
C GLN A 331 -5.49 5.60 4.91
N ASN A 332 -5.77 4.71 3.98
CA ASN A 332 -7.06 4.65 3.28
C ASN A 332 -8.16 4.10 4.20
N PRO A 333 -9.13 4.92 4.63
CA PRO A 333 -10.12 4.44 5.58
C PRO A 333 -11.07 3.37 5.02
N GLU A 334 -11.29 3.37 3.71
CA GLU A 334 -12.11 2.35 3.06
C GLU A 334 -11.46 0.97 3.18
N PHE A 335 -10.13 0.90 3.10
CA PHE A 335 -9.38 -0.33 3.32
C PHE A 335 -9.60 -0.86 4.74
N TYR A 336 -9.38 -0.01 5.75
CA TYR A 336 -9.50 -0.42 7.17
C TYR A 336 -10.95 -0.74 7.56
N ARG A 337 -11.94 0.01 7.03
CA ARG A 337 -13.36 -0.32 7.23
C ARG A 337 -13.72 -1.66 6.60
N ALA A 338 -13.31 -1.90 5.35
CA ALA A 338 -13.56 -3.18 4.70
C ALA A 338 -12.92 -4.34 5.47
N GLN A 339 -11.70 -4.14 5.97
CA GLN A 339 -10.97 -5.11 6.78
C GLN A 339 -11.68 -5.40 8.11
N ALA A 340 -12.09 -4.37 8.87
CA ALA A 340 -12.83 -4.53 10.13
C ALA A 340 -14.17 -5.25 9.93
N MET A 341 -14.84 -5.00 8.80
CA MET A 341 -16.09 -5.66 8.42
C MET A 341 -15.88 -7.06 7.80
N ARG A 342 -14.63 -7.56 7.72
CA ARG A 342 -14.26 -8.83 7.08
C ARG A 342 -14.71 -8.93 5.62
N LEU A 343 -14.70 -7.81 4.91
CA LEU A 343 -15.01 -7.68 3.49
C LEU A 343 -13.74 -7.72 2.63
N PRO A 344 -13.84 -7.98 1.31
CA PRO A 344 -12.68 -8.00 0.42
C PRO A 344 -11.94 -6.64 0.37
N THR A 345 -10.63 -6.67 0.60
CA THR A 345 -9.72 -5.52 0.49
C THR A 345 -9.08 -5.38 -0.90
N PHE A 346 -9.37 -6.29 -1.82
CA PHE A 346 -8.85 -6.25 -3.19
C PHE A 346 -9.21 -4.94 -3.90
N GLY A 347 -8.21 -4.31 -4.53
CA GLY A 347 -8.36 -3.04 -5.24
C GLY A 347 -8.49 -1.80 -4.35
N LYS A 348 -8.37 -1.95 -3.02
CA LYS A 348 -8.34 -0.83 -2.08
C LYS A 348 -6.89 -0.67 -1.60
N PRO A 349 -6.15 0.39 -2.02
CA PRO A 349 -4.80 0.59 -1.53
C PRO A 349 -4.83 0.89 -0.04
N ARG A 350 -3.84 0.43 0.74
CA ARG A 350 -3.78 0.69 2.18
C ARG A 350 -3.36 2.12 2.51
N VAL A 351 -2.50 2.69 1.68
CA VAL A 351 -2.03 4.08 1.78
C VAL A 351 -2.40 4.79 0.49
N ILE A 352 -3.06 5.94 0.63
CA ILE A 352 -3.29 6.87 -0.49
C ILE A 352 -2.16 7.88 -0.46
N SER A 353 -1.40 7.95 -1.55
CA SER A 353 -0.45 9.03 -1.81
C SER A 353 -1.09 10.00 -2.79
N CYS A 354 -1.13 11.28 -2.42
CA CYS A 354 -1.52 12.38 -3.31
C CYS A 354 -0.31 13.09 -3.92
N ALA A 355 0.90 12.54 -3.74
CA ALA A 355 2.09 13.03 -4.42
C ALA A 355 2.19 12.47 -5.84
N GLU A 356 2.56 13.33 -6.79
CA GLU A 356 2.87 12.96 -8.16
C GLU A 356 4.38 12.90 -8.36
N GLU A 357 4.88 11.82 -8.98
CA GLU A 357 6.29 11.70 -9.34
C GLU A 357 6.50 12.09 -10.79
N HIS A 358 7.32 13.12 -11.02
CA HIS A 358 7.84 13.47 -12.32
C HIS A 358 9.32 13.06 -12.43
N PRO A 359 9.90 13.02 -13.65
CA PRO A 359 11.31 12.63 -13.82
C PRO A 359 12.29 13.47 -13.00
N LEU A 360 12.08 14.79 -12.96
CA LEU A 360 12.96 15.74 -12.27
C LEU A 360 12.33 16.39 -11.03
N HIS A 361 11.02 16.23 -10.83
CA HIS A 361 10.28 16.94 -9.78
C HIS A 361 9.34 16.00 -9.01
N ILE A 362 8.95 16.41 -7.82
CA ILE A 362 7.88 15.81 -7.02
C ILE A 362 6.77 16.87 -6.94
N GLY A 363 5.56 16.49 -7.35
CA GLY A 363 4.36 17.30 -7.18
C GLY A 363 3.67 16.94 -5.87
N LEU A 364 3.39 17.92 -5.01
CA LEU A 364 2.60 17.76 -3.80
C LEU A 364 1.31 18.59 -3.89
N PRO A 365 0.20 18.18 -3.24
CA PRO A 365 -1.00 18.98 -3.20
C PRO A 365 -0.75 20.36 -2.58
N ARG A 366 -1.38 21.39 -3.13
CA ARG A 366 -1.17 22.77 -2.65
C ARG A 366 -1.58 23.01 -1.20
N GLY A 367 -2.52 22.20 -0.69
CA GLY A 367 -2.92 22.24 0.71
C GLY A 367 -1.81 21.81 1.69
N CYS A 368 -0.71 21.23 1.19
CA CYS A 368 0.45 20.87 2.01
C CYS A 368 1.45 22.02 2.20
N LEU A 369 1.23 23.21 1.62
CA LEU A 369 2.22 24.30 1.64
C LEU A 369 2.66 24.67 3.06
N ASP A 370 1.70 24.91 3.96
CA ASP A 370 1.97 25.29 5.34
C ASP A 370 2.75 24.19 6.07
N GLU A 371 2.39 22.92 5.83
CA GLU A 371 3.06 21.78 6.45
C GLU A 371 4.49 21.57 5.92
N ILE A 372 4.72 21.86 4.63
CA ILE A 372 6.05 21.85 4.02
C ILE A 372 6.90 22.97 4.64
N GLN A 373 6.36 24.17 4.78
CA GLN A 373 7.07 25.30 5.38
C GLN A 373 7.41 25.04 6.85
N ASP A 374 6.46 24.50 7.64
CA ASP A 374 6.68 24.03 9.01
C ASP A 374 7.81 23.00 9.08
N LEU A 375 7.78 21.99 8.18
CA LEU A 375 8.79 20.94 8.13
C LEU A 375 10.18 21.50 7.81
N LEU A 376 10.30 22.31 6.75
CA LEU A 376 11.56 22.91 6.34
C LEU A 376 12.12 23.84 7.43
N GLY A 377 11.26 24.67 8.04
CA GLY A 377 11.62 25.54 9.15
C GLY A 377 12.12 24.77 10.37
N SER A 378 11.49 23.65 10.71
CA SER A 378 11.92 22.78 11.82
C SER A 378 13.30 22.14 11.59
N LEU A 379 13.71 22.04 10.33
CA LEU A 379 15.01 21.50 9.90
C LEU A 379 16.04 22.60 9.62
N GLY A 380 15.68 23.88 9.79
CA GLY A 380 16.55 25.02 9.50
C GLY A 380 16.80 25.26 8.01
N ILE A 381 15.93 24.75 7.12
CA ILE A 381 16.04 24.91 5.68
C ILE A 381 15.25 26.16 5.26
N GLU A 382 15.90 27.08 4.56
CA GLU A 382 15.24 28.26 4.00
C GLU A 382 14.27 27.85 2.88
N CYS A 383 13.01 28.24 3.00
CA CYS A 383 11.97 27.95 2.00
C CYS A 383 11.79 29.14 1.06
N ILE A 384 12.13 28.97 -0.21
CA ILE A 384 11.96 30.00 -1.26
C ILE A 384 10.74 29.61 -2.10
N VAL A 385 9.67 30.40 -2.08
CA VAL A 385 8.46 30.11 -2.87
C VAL A 385 8.46 30.95 -4.15
N ARG A 386 8.44 30.27 -5.30
CA ARG A 386 8.23 30.86 -6.61
C ARG A 386 6.79 30.61 -7.05
N ASP A 387 5.99 31.67 -7.11
CA ASP A 387 4.58 31.59 -7.49
C ASP A 387 4.41 31.64 -9.02
N GLU A 388 4.04 30.52 -9.62
CA GLU A 388 3.74 30.34 -11.04
C GLU A 388 2.23 30.10 -11.27
N ARG A 389 1.39 30.38 -10.26
CA ARG A 389 -0.06 30.30 -10.41
C ARG A 389 -0.54 31.35 -11.41
N ARG A 390 -1.60 31.03 -12.14
CA ARG A 390 -2.27 32.01 -13.01
C ARG A 390 -3.07 33.00 -12.15
N PRO A 391 -2.84 34.32 -12.27
CA PRO A 391 -3.55 35.33 -11.49
C PRO A 391 -5.04 35.48 -11.91
N GLY A 392 -5.44 34.85 -13.01
CA GLY A 392 -6.78 34.99 -13.59
C GLY A 392 -6.91 36.23 -14.48
N VAL A 393 -8.09 36.39 -15.08
CA VAL A 393 -8.44 37.57 -15.88
C VAL A 393 -9.18 38.56 -15.00
N PRO A 394 -8.80 39.86 -14.96
CA PRO A 394 -9.53 40.87 -14.20
C PRO A 394 -11.03 40.90 -14.54
N LEU A 395 -11.86 40.95 -13.50
CA LEU A 395 -13.31 40.93 -13.59
C LEU A 395 -13.90 42.14 -12.84
N GLY A 396 -14.43 43.10 -13.59
CA GLY A 396 -15.07 44.31 -13.05
C GLY A 396 -16.48 44.03 -12.54
N VAL A 397 -16.60 43.45 -11.35
CA VAL A 397 -17.89 43.18 -10.69
C VAL A 397 -17.92 43.76 -9.29
N THR A 398 -19.11 44.15 -8.84
CA THR A 398 -19.34 44.62 -7.47
C THR A 398 -20.44 43.80 -6.83
N PHE A 399 -20.27 43.46 -5.55
CA PHE A 399 -21.28 42.71 -4.82
C PHE A 399 -22.49 43.60 -4.48
N GLN A 400 -23.68 43.19 -4.91
CA GLN A 400 -24.95 43.92 -4.75
C GLN A 400 -25.80 43.42 -3.57
N GLY A 401 -25.30 42.44 -2.80
CA GLY A 401 -26.00 41.88 -1.64
C GLY A 401 -25.55 42.47 -0.30
N ALA A 402 -26.11 41.94 0.79
CA ALA A 402 -25.64 42.18 2.15
C ALA A 402 -25.33 40.85 2.85
N LEU A 403 -24.15 40.76 3.46
CA LEU A 403 -23.78 39.62 4.29
C LEU A 403 -24.42 39.73 5.69
N ARG A 404 -24.93 38.62 6.21
CA ARG A 404 -25.31 38.50 7.62
C ARG A 404 -24.05 38.54 8.50
N SER A 405 -24.20 38.89 9.77
CA SER A 405 -23.07 38.99 10.73
C SER A 405 -22.15 37.75 10.73
N ARG A 406 -22.72 36.54 10.81
CA ARG A 406 -21.95 35.28 10.76
C ARG A 406 -21.30 35.02 9.40
N GLN A 407 -21.93 35.46 8.31
CA GLN A 407 -21.36 35.31 6.96
C GLN A 407 -20.18 36.26 6.76
N ALA A 408 -20.26 37.50 7.26
CA ALA A 408 -19.19 38.48 7.19
C ALA A 408 -17.92 37.97 7.88
N VAL A 409 -18.04 37.41 9.11
CA VAL A 409 -16.91 36.81 9.83
C VAL A 409 -16.24 35.69 9.01
N ALA A 410 -17.04 34.78 8.45
CA ALA A 410 -16.51 33.69 7.63
C ALA A 410 -15.88 34.18 6.31
N ALA A 411 -16.49 35.18 5.67
CA ALA A 411 -16.02 35.74 4.41
C ALA A 411 -14.70 36.50 4.59
N GLU A 412 -14.56 37.30 5.64
CA GLU A 412 -13.32 38.00 5.99
C GLU A 412 -12.19 37.01 6.31
N ALA A 413 -12.49 35.95 7.09
CA ALA A 413 -11.52 34.90 7.37
C ALA A 413 -11.03 34.23 6.07
N LEU A 414 -11.95 33.85 5.17
CA LEU A 414 -11.59 33.26 3.87
C LEU A 414 -10.83 34.24 2.96
N ALA A 415 -11.12 35.53 3.03
CA ALA A 415 -10.45 36.53 2.21
C ALA A 415 -8.99 36.76 2.63
N GLY A 416 -8.63 36.45 3.87
CA GLY A 416 -7.25 36.53 4.37
C GLY A 416 -6.33 35.42 3.86
N HIS A 417 -6.88 34.36 3.24
CA HIS A 417 -6.12 33.21 2.77
C HIS A 417 -6.40 32.92 1.29
N ASP A 418 -5.41 32.44 0.55
CA ASP A 418 -5.60 32.05 -0.86
C ASP A 418 -6.36 30.74 -1.04
N GLN A 419 -6.35 29.89 -0.01
CA GLN A 419 -7.03 28.60 0.01
C GLN A 419 -7.77 28.44 1.33
N GLY A 420 -8.98 27.88 1.28
CA GLY A 420 -9.78 27.70 2.48
C GLY A 420 -10.99 26.81 2.25
N VAL A 421 -11.47 26.17 3.31
CA VAL A 421 -12.66 25.32 3.30
C VAL A 421 -13.73 25.94 4.18
N LEU A 422 -14.87 26.28 3.58
CA LEU A 422 -16.04 26.74 4.33
C LEU A 422 -16.93 25.56 4.73
N ALA A 423 -16.71 25.02 5.93
CA ALA A 423 -17.58 24.01 6.52
C ALA A 423 -18.83 24.68 7.14
N ALA A 424 -19.92 24.74 6.36
CA ALA A 424 -21.17 25.34 6.82
C ALA A 424 -22.39 24.49 6.44
N THR A 425 -23.41 24.48 7.30
CA THR A 425 -24.67 23.76 7.09
C THR A 425 -25.41 24.26 5.85
N THR A 426 -26.40 23.49 5.39
CA THR A 426 -27.39 23.97 4.41
C THR A 426 -28.11 25.21 4.97
N ALA A 427 -28.57 26.10 4.09
CA ALA A 427 -29.16 27.40 4.44
C ALA A 427 -28.24 28.46 5.10
N PHE A 428 -26.95 28.18 5.35
CA PHE A 428 -25.98 29.22 5.78
C PHE A 428 -25.80 30.34 4.74
N GLY A 429 -26.09 30.07 3.46
CA GLY A 429 -25.89 31.01 2.37
C GLY A 429 -24.47 30.97 1.79
N LYS A 430 -23.90 29.76 1.62
CA LYS A 430 -22.57 29.55 1.02
C LYS A 430 -22.39 30.27 -0.33
N THR A 431 -23.42 30.25 -1.17
CA THR A 431 -23.41 30.95 -2.47
C THR A 431 -23.27 32.47 -2.33
N VAL A 432 -23.85 33.07 -1.29
CA VAL A 432 -23.74 34.52 -1.04
C VAL A 432 -22.32 34.89 -0.61
N VAL A 433 -21.72 34.09 0.28
CA VAL A 433 -20.31 34.24 0.69
C VAL A 433 -19.38 34.08 -0.50
N ALA A 434 -19.62 33.09 -1.36
CA ALA A 434 -18.85 32.87 -2.57
C ALA A 434 -18.97 34.03 -3.57
N ALA A 435 -20.19 34.56 -3.80
CA ALA A 435 -20.39 35.73 -4.66
C ALA A 435 -19.63 36.96 -4.14
N TRP A 436 -19.67 37.19 -2.82
CA TRP A 436 -18.88 38.26 -2.21
C TRP A 436 -17.37 38.05 -2.38
N LEU A 437 -16.87 36.81 -2.25
CA LEU A 437 -15.47 36.49 -2.47
C LEU A 437 -15.05 36.72 -3.93
N ILE A 438 -15.90 36.35 -4.90
CA ILE A 438 -15.67 36.62 -6.33
C ILE A 438 -15.54 38.12 -6.57
N ALA A 439 -16.46 38.92 -6.02
CA ALA A 439 -16.40 40.37 -6.17
C ALA A 439 -15.16 40.98 -5.50
N ARG A 440 -14.80 40.51 -4.31
CA ARG A 440 -13.62 41.01 -3.58
C ARG A 440 -12.31 40.65 -4.28
N ARG A 441 -12.21 39.46 -4.86
CA ARG A 441 -11.00 39.01 -5.58
C ARG A 441 -10.93 39.62 -6.99
N GLY A 442 -12.06 39.90 -7.62
CA GLY A 442 -12.12 40.66 -8.87
C GLY A 442 -11.43 39.98 -10.05
N VAL A 443 -11.45 38.65 -10.11
CA VAL A 443 -10.82 37.86 -11.17
C VAL A 443 -11.72 36.71 -11.64
N SER A 444 -11.45 36.18 -12.83
CA SER A 444 -12.12 35.03 -13.42
C SER A 444 -12.22 33.87 -12.43
N THR A 445 -13.42 33.33 -12.23
CA THR A 445 -13.70 32.28 -11.24
C THR A 445 -14.37 31.07 -11.89
N LEU A 446 -13.89 29.87 -11.55
CA LEU A 446 -14.54 28.61 -11.91
C LEU A 446 -15.34 28.07 -10.72
N VAL A 447 -16.63 27.82 -10.93
CA VAL A 447 -17.50 27.18 -9.93
C VAL A 447 -17.90 25.80 -10.43
N LEU A 448 -17.60 24.76 -9.64
CA LEU A 448 -17.92 23.37 -9.96
C LEU A 448 -19.05 22.86 -9.07
N VAL A 449 -20.09 22.27 -9.67
CA VAL A 449 -21.23 21.68 -8.96
C VAL A 449 -21.59 20.32 -9.57
N HIS A 450 -22.16 19.43 -8.75
CA HIS A 450 -22.39 18.03 -9.13
C HIS A 450 -23.70 17.76 -9.89
N ARG A 451 -24.58 18.77 -10.07
CA ARG A 451 -25.87 18.65 -10.77
C ARG A 451 -26.19 19.89 -11.58
N GLN A 452 -26.86 19.71 -12.70
CA GLN A 452 -27.31 20.79 -13.58
C GLN A 452 -28.26 21.79 -12.87
N GLN A 453 -29.19 21.31 -12.05
CA GLN A 453 -30.10 22.17 -11.27
C GLN A 453 -29.34 23.14 -10.34
N LEU A 454 -28.23 22.68 -9.75
CA LEU A 454 -27.40 23.55 -8.91
C LEU A 454 -26.66 24.57 -9.77
N LEU A 455 -26.23 24.20 -10.97
CA LEU A 455 -25.57 25.11 -11.90
C LEU A 455 -26.52 26.26 -12.28
N GLU A 456 -27.76 25.95 -12.64
CA GLU A 456 -28.79 26.96 -12.94
C GLU A 456 -29.04 27.89 -11.75
N GLN A 457 -29.13 27.34 -10.52
CA GLN A 457 -29.24 28.14 -9.30
C GLN A 457 -28.01 29.04 -9.07
N TRP A 458 -26.81 28.57 -9.34
CA TRP A 458 -25.60 29.38 -9.22
C TRP A 458 -25.58 30.52 -10.24
N VAL A 459 -25.99 30.26 -11.49
CA VAL A 459 -26.10 31.29 -12.53
C VAL A 459 -27.09 32.39 -12.11
N GLU A 460 -28.29 32.02 -11.64
CA GLU A 460 -29.30 32.98 -11.18
C GLU A 460 -28.79 33.82 -10.00
N ARG A 461 -28.16 33.17 -9.01
CA ARG A 461 -27.63 33.84 -7.81
C ARG A 461 -26.47 34.77 -8.14
N LEU A 462 -25.52 34.34 -8.98
CA LEU A 462 -24.40 35.19 -9.39
C LEU A 462 -24.87 36.36 -10.24
N ALA A 463 -25.84 36.17 -11.14
CA ALA A 463 -26.43 37.26 -11.90
C ALA A 463 -27.04 38.33 -10.97
N SER A 464 -27.81 37.89 -9.96
CA SER A 464 -28.42 38.79 -8.97
C SER A 464 -27.41 39.48 -8.04
N PHE A 465 -26.38 38.77 -7.57
CA PHE A 465 -25.44 39.32 -6.59
C PHE A 465 -24.26 40.08 -7.20
N LEU A 466 -23.93 39.86 -8.46
CA LEU A 466 -22.79 40.50 -9.15
C LEU A 466 -23.22 41.47 -10.26
N GLY A 467 -24.52 41.56 -10.55
CA GLY A 467 -25.03 42.41 -11.63
C GLY A 467 -24.59 41.97 -13.03
N LEU A 468 -24.26 40.68 -13.20
CA LEU A 468 -23.82 40.12 -14.46
C LEU A 468 -25.02 39.57 -15.26
N PRO A 469 -25.06 39.73 -16.60
CA PRO A 469 -26.02 39.02 -17.43
C PRO A 469 -25.83 37.51 -17.28
N SER A 470 -26.92 36.73 -17.17
CA SER A 470 -26.83 35.26 -17.04
C SER A 470 -26.05 34.60 -18.19
N LYS A 471 -26.10 35.19 -19.40
CA LYS A 471 -25.33 34.72 -20.58
C LYS A 471 -23.82 34.96 -20.49
N ALA A 472 -23.37 35.77 -19.53
CA ALA A 472 -21.96 36.01 -19.25
C ALA A 472 -21.41 35.09 -18.15
N ILE A 473 -22.25 34.22 -17.57
CA ILE A 473 -21.90 33.27 -16.51
C ILE A 473 -22.04 31.86 -17.06
N GLY A 474 -20.91 31.28 -17.52
CA GLY A 474 -20.84 29.93 -18.09
C GLY A 474 -20.69 29.93 -19.60
#